data_AF-A0A482TED0-F1
#
_entry.id   AF-A0A482TED0-F1
#
_cell.length_a   1.000
_cell.length_b   1.000
_cell.length_c   1.000
_cell.angle_alpha   90.00
_cell.angle_beta   90.00
_cell.angle_gamma   90.00
#
_symmetry.space_group_name_H-M   'P 1'
#
loop_
_entity.id
_entity.type
_entity.pdbx_description
1 polymer ?
#
loop_
_entity_poly.entity_id
_entity_poly.type
_entity_poly.pdbx_seq_one_letter_code
_entity_poly.pdbx_strand_id
1 'polypeptide(L)'
;MKLRYYADSYKEEEHREVLEKLTGITEEFGIEVEVERIRERHGAITGFPGEIRESDIENVYNRDFSYNRTLSSNIGEPPSSAFKNAKSTRITITGYVGIVEDGLQWATRLMGTPREDYDGDPSKYTITFLDQVLEYGESELEDKIDNEPGEDERSVVNQFIESNVIEGDVQREVAVGTSIALNEEQSWKAQNVARQLSTRNVDIVIQGQEYDWVIEAKKAYNSNSFDTVLGQVLVSDALYRQDNNLDENDTKKAVVFGKGPTNIAGQLSMMGFLTGFAKSRGVEVFISDRENGFIRLTEDISVNNQS
;
A
#
# COMPACT_ATOMS: atom_id res chain seq x y z
N MET A 1 2.25 2.69 18.83
CA MET A 1 3.18 3.05 17.74
C MET A 1 4.08 4.24 18.10
N LYS A 2 5.36 4.25 17.67
CA LYS A 2 6.30 5.38 17.81
C LYS A 2 7.27 5.50 16.62
N LEU A 3 7.91 6.66 16.46
CA LEU A 3 8.96 6.88 15.47
C LEU A 3 10.35 6.77 16.08
N ARG A 4 11.23 5.98 15.47
CA ARG A 4 12.64 5.84 15.86
C ARG A 4 13.55 6.39 14.78
N TYR A 5 14.41 7.35 15.14
CA TYR A 5 15.49 7.82 14.28
C TYR A 5 16.80 7.08 14.56
N TYR A 6 17.35 6.42 13.54
CA TYR A 6 18.64 5.73 13.60
C TYR A 6 19.79 6.71 13.32
N ALA A 7 20.18 7.48 14.32
CA ALA A 7 21.12 8.61 14.21
C ALA A 7 22.60 8.19 14.25
N ASP A 8 23.55 9.00 13.76
CA ASP A 8 23.37 10.30 13.11
C ASP A 8 23.41 10.14 11.57
N SER A 9 22.67 11.00 10.84
CA SER A 9 22.87 11.15 9.38
C SER A 9 24.30 11.60 9.07
N TYR A 10 24.79 11.32 7.86
CA TYR A 10 26.11 11.78 7.42
C TYR A 10 26.20 13.30 7.31
N LYS A 11 25.11 13.96 6.90
CA LYS A 11 25.05 15.42 6.76
C LYS A 11 24.44 16.03 8.02
N GLU A 12 25.09 17.05 8.56
CA GLU A 12 24.65 17.77 9.76
C GLU A 12 23.29 18.45 9.55
N GLU A 13 23.09 19.05 8.37
CA GLU A 13 21.83 19.70 8.01
C GLU A 13 20.64 18.72 8.01
N GLU A 14 20.79 17.56 7.35
CA GLU A 14 19.76 16.52 7.34
C GLU A 14 19.52 15.95 8.75
N HIS A 15 20.57 15.81 9.56
CA HIS A 15 20.45 15.35 10.93
C HIS A 15 19.61 16.32 11.78
N ARG A 16 19.92 17.61 11.72
CA ARG A 16 19.16 18.66 12.41
C ARG A 16 17.72 18.71 11.93
N GLU A 17 17.51 18.65 10.62
CA GLU A 17 16.16 18.69 10.04
C GLU A 17 15.30 17.50 10.50
N VAL A 18 15.85 16.28 10.56
CA VAL A 18 15.13 15.13 11.10
C VAL A 18 14.74 15.33 12.56
N LEU A 19 15.64 15.86 13.40
CA LEU A 19 15.35 16.14 14.81
C LEU A 19 14.25 17.21 14.96
N GLU A 20 14.30 18.26 14.14
CA GLU A 20 13.28 19.33 14.13
C GLU A 20 11.91 18.77 13.73
N LYS A 21 11.83 17.97 12.67
CA LYS A 21 10.56 17.35 12.24
C LYS A 21 10.00 16.39 13.28
N LEU A 22 10.83 15.53 13.89
CA LEU A 22 10.38 14.64 14.96
C LEU A 22 9.87 15.40 16.19
N THR A 23 10.50 16.52 16.52
CA THR A 23 10.02 17.43 17.58
C THR A 23 8.66 18.00 17.20
N GLY A 24 8.49 18.51 15.98
CA GLY A 24 7.20 19.00 15.50
C GLY A 24 6.11 17.91 15.53
N ILE A 25 6.43 16.69 15.10
CA ILE A 25 5.49 15.55 15.09
C ILE A 25 4.99 15.24 16.50
N THR A 26 5.87 15.23 17.50
CA THR A 26 5.44 14.96 18.88
C THR A 26 4.65 16.13 19.48
N GLU A 27 5.02 17.37 19.15
CA GLU A 27 4.31 18.57 19.63
C GLU A 27 2.90 18.70 19.03
N GLU A 28 2.75 18.36 17.74
CA GLU A 28 1.50 18.52 17.00
C GLU A 28 0.54 17.34 17.20
N PHE A 29 1.06 16.11 17.15
CA PHE A 29 0.23 14.90 17.14
C PHE A 29 0.36 14.05 18.41
N GLY A 30 1.30 14.37 19.31
CA GLY A 30 1.56 13.55 20.50
C GLY A 30 2.18 12.18 20.17
N ILE A 31 2.64 11.97 18.94
CA ILE A 31 3.29 10.72 18.53
C ILE A 31 4.62 10.61 19.26
N GLU A 32 4.85 9.46 19.91
CA GLU A 32 6.11 9.19 20.61
C GLU A 32 7.28 9.14 19.61
N VAL A 33 8.40 9.74 20.00
CA VAL A 33 9.63 9.76 19.20
C VAL A 33 10.82 9.31 20.03
N GLU A 34 11.79 8.66 19.40
CA GLU A 34 13.05 8.29 20.02
C GLU A 34 14.22 8.37 19.02
N VAL A 35 15.42 8.56 19.57
CA VAL A 35 16.67 8.58 18.82
C VAL A 35 17.52 7.40 19.28
N GLU A 36 17.79 6.48 18.37
CA GLU A 36 18.79 5.42 18.53
C GLU A 36 20.09 5.90 17.89
N ARG A 37 20.96 6.47 18.71
CA ARG A 37 22.23 7.06 18.30
C ARG A 37 23.28 5.98 18.14
N ILE A 38 23.40 5.52 16.90
CA ILE A 38 24.28 4.44 16.46
C ILE A 38 25.70 4.94 16.19
N ARG A 39 25.82 6.18 15.71
CA ARG A 39 27.12 6.77 15.36
C ARG A 39 27.09 8.27 15.59
N GLU A 40 27.62 8.70 16.72
CA GLU A 40 27.81 10.12 17.03
C GLU A 40 28.74 10.78 15.99
N ARG A 41 28.24 11.87 15.41
CA ARG A 41 28.95 12.71 14.43
C ARG A 41 28.83 14.19 14.73
N HIS A 42 27.68 14.61 15.25
CA HIS A 42 27.31 16.03 15.32
C HIS A 42 27.20 16.58 16.76
N GLY A 43 27.84 15.91 17.73
CA GLY A 43 27.86 16.33 19.14
C GLY A 43 26.52 16.10 19.87
N ALA A 44 26.41 16.54 21.12
CA ALA A 44 25.25 16.20 21.95
C ALA A 44 23.93 16.76 21.40
N ILE A 45 22.90 15.90 21.37
CA ILE A 45 21.52 16.29 21.08
C ILE A 45 20.90 16.84 22.36
N THR A 46 20.44 18.08 22.36
CA THR A 46 19.85 18.74 23.53
C THR A 46 18.45 19.25 23.21
N GLY A 47 17.55 19.22 24.19
CA GLY A 47 16.17 19.71 24.03
C GLY A 47 15.25 18.84 23.18
N PHE A 48 15.68 17.63 22.79
CA PHE A 48 14.81 16.67 22.10
C PHE A 48 13.75 16.12 23.08
N PRO A 49 12.46 16.11 22.72
CA PRO A 49 11.38 15.72 23.62
C PRO A 49 11.30 14.21 23.90
N GLY A 50 11.92 13.39 23.04
CA GLY A 50 11.89 11.93 23.12
C GLY A 50 13.10 11.30 23.82
N GLU A 51 13.10 9.98 23.89
CA GLU A 51 14.22 9.21 24.45
C GLU A 51 15.42 9.22 23.50
N ILE A 52 16.63 9.36 24.05
CA ILE A 52 17.88 9.22 23.30
C ILE A 52 18.67 8.06 23.89
N ARG A 53 19.03 7.10 23.05
CA ARG A 53 19.85 5.93 23.42
C ARG A 53 21.11 5.92 22.58
N GLU A 54 22.22 5.51 23.18
CA GLU A 54 23.45 5.23 22.44
C GLU A 54 23.58 3.72 22.27
N SER A 55 23.80 3.28 21.04
CA SER A 55 23.90 1.86 20.71
C SER A 55 24.94 1.59 19.64
N ASP A 56 25.37 0.34 19.57
CA ASP A 56 26.25 -0.17 18.53
C ASP A 56 25.45 -0.57 17.27
N ILE A 57 26.01 -0.32 16.07
CA ILE A 57 25.29 -0.54 14.80
C ILE A 57 24.96 -2.00 14.55
N GLU A 58 25.85 -2.93 14.90
CA GLU A 58 25.62 -4.35 14.77
C GLU A 58 24.51 -4.82 15.71
N ASN A 59 24.48 -4.31 16.94
CA ASN A 59 23.43 -4.65 17.91
C ASN A 59 22.06 -4.15 17.47
N VAL A 60 21.95 -2.90 17.01
CA VAL A 60 20.69 -2.35 16.50
C VAL A 60 20.23 -3.11 15.27
N TYR A 61 21.13 -3.38 14.33
CA TYR A 61 20.77 -4.16 13.14
C TYR A 61 20.25 -5.55 13.50
N ASN A 62 20.92 -6.26 14.41
CA ASN A 62 20.51 -7.59 14.82
C ASN A 62 19.17 -7.61 15.56
N ARG A 63 18.90 -6.59 16.39
CA ARG A 63 17.66 -6.44 17.15
C ARG A 63 16.47 -6.08 16.25
N ASP A 64 16.65 -5.09 15.38
CA ASP A 64 15.53 -4.45 14.69
C ASP A 64 15.36 -4.92 13.25
N PHE A 65 16.45 -5.23 12.54
CA PHE A 65 16.43 -5.48 11.09
C PHE A 65 16.65 -6.95 10.72
N SER A 66 17.56 -7.64 11.42
CA SER A 66 17.97 -8.99 11.08
C SER A 66 16.83 -9.98 11.24
N TYR A 67 16.52 -10.74 10.17
CA TYR A 67 15.42 -11.72 10.12
C TYR A 67 14.04 -11.16 10.48
N ASN A 68 13.84 -9.84 10.40
CA ASN A 68 12.56 -9.22 10.69
C ASN A 68 11.59 -9.42 9.52
N ARG A 69 10.69 -10.40 9.65
CA ARG A 69 9.71 -10.76 8.62
C ARG A 69 8.66 -9.67 8.41
N THR A 70 8.23 -9.00 9.47
CA THR A 70 7.22 -7.93 9.37
C THR A 70 7.78 -6.75 8.59
N LEU A 71 8.99 -6.30 8.95
CA LEU A 71 9.70 -5.29 8.16
C LEU A 71 9.87 -5.73 6.70
N SER A 72 10.26 -6.98 6.45
CA SER A 72 10.43 -7.51 5.09
C SER A 72 9.15 -7.40 4.27
N SER A 73 8.00 -7.73 4.88
CA SER A 73 6.68 -7.63 4.27
C SER A 73 6.35 -6.18 3.92
N ASN A 74 6.56 -5.27 4.87
CA ASN A 74 6.13 -3.88 4.76
C ASN A 74 7.01 -3.06 3.80
N ILE A 75 8.25 -3.48 3.54
CA ILE A 75 9.15 -2.81 2.57
C ILE A 75 9.28 -3.53 1.22
N GLY A 76 8.73 -4.76 1.12
CA GLY A 76 8.72 -5.57 -0.11
C GLY A 76 10.04 -6.28 -0.45
N GLU A 77 11.03 -6.29 0.44
CA GLU A 77 12.31 -6.97 0.23
C GLU A 77 12.99 -7.37 1.54
N PRO A 78 13.94 -8.33 1.55
CA PRO A 78 14.67 -8.70 2.75
C PRO A 78 15.47 -7.51 3.34
N PRO A 79 15.49 -7.31 4.67
CA PRO A 79 16.27 -6.26 5.31
C PRO A 79 17.78 -6.33 5.02
N SER A 80 18.32 -7.50 4.70
CA SER A 80 19.71 -7.64 4.25
C SER A 80 19.96 -7.03 2.87
N SER A 81 18.95 -6.98 1.99
CA SER A 81 19.01 -6.32 0.69
C SER A 81 18.91 -4.80 0.86
N ALA A 82 17.95 -4.34 1.67
CA ALA A 82 17.67 -2.91 1.83
C ALA A 82 18.70 -2.16 2.70
N PHE A 83 19.25 -2.81 3.74
CA PHE A 83 19.98 -2.13 4.81
C PHE A 83 21.44 -2.61 4.99
N LYS A 84 21.93 -3.43 4.07
CA LYS A 84 23.37 -3.76 3.96
C LYS A 84 23.82 -3.49 2.53
N ASN A 85 25.08 -3.10 2.39
CA ASN A 85 25.66 -2.96 1.06
C ASN A 85 25.82 -4.35 0.41
N ALA A 86 25.27 -4.55 -0.79
CA ALA A 86 25.35 -5.84 -1.48
C ALA A 86 26.80 -6.33 -1.73
N LYS A 87 27.77 -5.41 -1.76
CA LYS A 87 29.20 -5.69 -2.02
C LYS A 87 30.06 -5.75 -0.75
N SER A 88 29.56 -5.25 0.38
CA SER A 88 30.28 -5.30 1.65
C SER A 88 29.24 -5.48 2.75
N THR A 89 29.42 -6.41 3.67
CA THR A 89 28.47 -6.69 4.78
C THR A 89 28.20 -5.50 5.72
N ARG A 90 28.73 -4.31 5.38
CA ARG A 90 28.53 -3.03 6.04
C ARG A 90 27.04 -2.67 6.09
N ILE A 91 26.58 -2.44 7.31
CA ILE A 91 25.24 -1.99 7.64
C ILE A 91 25.10 -0.49 7.28
N THR A 92 23.97 -0.12 6.69
CA THR A 92 23.70 1.24 6.18
C THR A 92 22.43 1.85 6.76
N ILE A 93 22.17 1.66 8.06
CA ILE A 93 20.92 2.13 8.72
C ILE A 93 20.99 3.56 9.28
N THR A 94 22.17 4.18 9.30
CA THR A 94 22.33 5.54 9.82
C THR A 94 21.62 6.56 8.94
N GLY A 95 20.78 7.42 9.51
CA GLY A 95 20.00 8.42 8.79
C GLY A 95 18.57 7.99 8.45
N TYR A 96 18.16 6.76 8.80
CA TYR A 96 16.81 6.26 8.55
C TYR A 96 15.87 6.48 9.73
N VAL A 97 14.58 6.54 9.44
CA VAL A 97 13.51 6.57 10.44
C VAL A 97 12.67 5.31 10.29
N GLY A 98 12.31 4.71 11.41
CA GLY A 98 11.45 3.54 11.47
C GLY A 98 10.20 3.76 12.30
N ILE A 99 9.16 3.00 11.98
CA ILE A 99 7.94 2.89 12.78
C ILE A 99 8.09 1.67 13.68
N VAL A 100 7.88 1.88 14.98
CA VAL A 100 8.07 0.86 16.02
C VAL A 100 6.76 0.62 16.75
N GLU A 101 6.32 -0.63 16.73
CA GLU A 101 5.18 -1.16 17.48
C GLU A 101 5.47 -2.63 17.77
N ASP A 102 5.73 -2.97 19.03
CA ASP A 102 6.21 -4.31 19.44
C ASP A 102 7.43 -4.85 18.66
N GLY A 103 8.23 -3.93 18.12
CA GLY A 103 9.34 -4.22 17.21
C GLY A 103 9.38 -3.23 16.05
N LEU A 104 10.43 -3.29 15.23
CA LEU A 104 10.49 -2.46 14.03
C LEU A 104 9.51 -3.01 12.98
N GLN A 105 8.51 -2.21 12.60
CA GLN A 105 7.46 -2.61 11.65
C GLN A 105 7.76 -2.13 10.23
N TRP A 106 8.31 -0.93 10.08
CA TRP A 106 8.66 -0.32 8.78
C TRP A 106 9.85 0.62 8.95
N ALA A 107 10.60 0.88 7.87
CA ALA A 107 11.66 1.89 7.88
C ALA A 107 11.87 2.53 6.51
N THR A 108 12.27 3.81 6.54
CA THR A 108 12.75 4.54 5.35
C THR A 108 13.99 3.85 4.82
N ARG A 109 14.23 3.97 3.50
CA ARG A 109 15.30 3.26 2.80
C ARG A 109 16.31 4.20 2.16
N LEU A 110 15.97 5.47 2.08
CA LEU A 110 16.77 6.52 1.47
C LEU A 110 16.89 7.68 2.45
N MET A 111 18.08 8.29 2.51
CA MET A 111 18.35 9.45 3.36
C MET A 111 18.00 10.73 2.62
N GLY A 112 17.68 11.80 3.34
CA GLY A 112 17.44 13.12 2.77
C GLY A 112 16.10 13.22 2.04
N THR A 113 16.08 13.91 0.89
CA THR A 113 14.94 14.09 -0.01
C THR A 113 15.22 13.49 -1.40
N PRO A 114 14.17 13.18 -2.20
CA PRO A 114 14.30 12.74 -3.58
C PRO A 114 15.06 13.74 -4.46
N ARG A 115 15.72 13.24 -5.50
CA ARG A 115 16.22 14.09 -6.59
C ARG A 115 15.04 14.52 -7.47
N GLU A 116 15.16 15.66 -8.15
CA GLU A 116 14.10 16.17 -9.04
C GLU A 116 13.68 15.17 -10.14
N ASP A 117 14.57 14.27 -10.54
CA ASP A 117 14.35 13.24 -11.56
C ASP A 117 13.93 11.88 -10.98
N TYR A 118 13.61 11.79 -9.69
CA TYR A 118 13.18 10.55 -9.06
C TYR A 118 11.70 10.25 -9.33
N ASP A 119 11.45 9.26 -10.19
CA ASP A 119 10.11 8.76 -10.56
C ASP A 119 9.61 7.60 -9.65
N GLY A 120 10.10 7.54 -8.42
CA GLY A 120 9.70 6.52 -7.45
C GLY A 120 8.91 7.09 -6.30
N ASP A 121 8.43 6.21 -5.41
CA ASP A 121 7.74 6.60 -4.19
C ASP A 121 8.67 7.44 -3.28
N PRO A 122 8.36 8.75 -3.09
CA PRO A 122 9.22 9.66 -2.34
C PRO A 122 9.18 9.39 -0.84
N SER A 123 8.18 8.67 -0.31
CA SER A 123 8.10 8.30 1.11
C SER A 123 9.22 7.34 1.55
N LYS A 124 9.98 6.78 0.60
CA LYS A 124 11.20 6.02 0.91
C LYS A 124 12.31 6.89 1.51
N TYR A 125 12.24 8.21 1.30
CA TYR A 125 13.20 9.20 1.79
C TYR A 125 12.82 9.71 3.18
N THR A 126 13.79 9.73 4.11
CA THR A 126 13.55 10.10 5.50
C THR A 126 12.86 11.46 5.68
N ILE A 127 13.34 12.50 5.00
CA ILE A 127 12.80 13.86 5.19
C ILE A 127 11.38 13.93 4.65
N THR A 128 11.15 13.39 3.44
CA THR A 128 9.83 13.40 2.81
C THR A 128 8.81 12.56 3.57
N PHE A 129 9.21 11.42 4.13
CA PHE A 129 8.33 10.65 5.00
C PHE A 129 7.92 11.46 6.24
N LEU A 130 8.86 12.15 6.89
CA LEU A 130 8.54 12.99 8.05
C LEU A 130 7.66 14.19 7.67
N ASP A 131 7.83 14.76 6.47
CA ASP A 131 6.92 15.79 5.96
C ASP A 131 5.50 15.26 5.81
N GLN A 132 5.34 14.03 5.30
CA GLN A 132 4.03 13.39 5.20
C GLN A 132 3.42 13.11 6.58
N VAL A 133 4.21 12.69 7.57
CA VAL A 133 3.71 12.54 8.95
C VAL A 133 3.32 13.89 9.55
N LEU A 134 4.05 14.96 9.26
CA LEU A 134 3.66 16.32 9.68
C LEU A 134 2.37 16.80 9.00
N GLU A 135 2.10 16.37 7.77
CA GLU A 135 0.89 16.75 7.03
C GLU A 135 -0.34 15.90 7.41
N TYR A 136 -0.14 14.60 7.63
CA TYR A 136 -1.23 13.61 7.76
C TYR A 136 -1.31 12.93 9.13
N GLY A 137 -0.36 13.20 10.03
CA GLY A 137 -0.32 12.68 11.39
C GLY A 137 -0.18 11.15 11.46
N GLU A 138 -0.89 10.54 12.41
CA GLU A 138 -0.81 9.11 12.71
C GLU A 138 -1.24 8.22 11.53
N SER A 139 -2.12 8.73 10.66
CA SER A 139 -2.60 7.98 9.49
C SER A 139 -1.49 7.59 8.50
N GLU A 140 -0.46 8.43 8.35
CA GLU A 140 0.70 8.09 7.51
C GLU A 140 1.50 6.91 8.09
N LEU A 141 1.52 6.78 9.43
CA LEU A 141 2.21 5.67 10.07
C LEU A 141 1.42 4.37 9.90
N GLU A 142 0.11 4.43 10.14
CA GLU A 142 -0.80 3.31 9.91
C GLU A 142 -0.66 2.79 8.48
N ASP A 143 -0.70 3.66 7.47
CA ASP A 143 -0.59 3.26 6.06
C ASP A 143 0.70 2.48 5.72
N LYS A 144 1.81 2.69 6.47
CA LYS A 144 3.05 1.92 6.28
C LYS A 144 3.06 0.57 6.99
N ILE A 145 2.38 0.46 8.14
CA ILE A 145 2.42 -0.74 8.98
C ILE A 145 1.17 -1.62 8.86
N ASP A 146 0.06 -1.10 8.32
CA ASP A 146 -1.18 -1.82 7.97
C ASP A 146 -1.01 -2.76 6.78
N ASN A 147 0.23 -3.11 6.46
CA ASN A 147 0.55 -4.40 5.91
C ASN A 147 0.53 -5.46 7.04
N GLU A 148 -0.62 -5.64 7.72
CA GLU A 148 -0.84 -6.83 8.55
C GLU A 148 -0.30 -8.06 7.80
N PRO A 149 0.69 -8.78 8.35
CA PRO A 149 1.16 -10.02 7.77
C PRO A 149 0.08 -11.08 7.99
N GLY A 150 -0.94 -11.08 7.13
CA GLY A 150 -2.10 -11.96 7.23
C GLY A 150 -3.23 -11.65 6.26
N GLU A 151 -3.48 -10.38 5.94
CA GLU A 151 -4.48 -10.01 4.92
C GLU A 151 -3.79 -9.72 3.59
N ASP A 152 -3.52 -10.78 2.83
CA ASP A 152 -3.28 -10.64 1.39
C ASP A 152 -4.60 -10.27 0.67
N GLU A 153 -4.51 -9.85 -0.59
CA GLU A 153 -5.71 -9.59 -1.43
C GLU A 153 -6.67 -10.80 -1.44
N ARG A 154 -6.15 -12.02 -1.21
CA ARG A 154 -6.95 -13.24 -1.06
C ARG A 154 -7.81 -13.24 0.20
N SER A 155 -7.35 -12.67 1.31
CA SER A 155 -8.18 -12.48 2.50
C SER A 155 -9.38 -11.56 2.22
N VAL A 156 -9.14 -10.44 1.53
CA VAL A 156 -10.23 -9.53 1.10
C VAL A 156 -11.23 -10.25 0.21
N VAL A 157 -10.72 -11.02 -0.76
CA VAL A 157 -11.54 -11.87 -1.63
C VAL A 157 -12.37 -12.87 -0.82
N ASN A 158 -11.78 -13.54 0.18
CA ASN A 158 -12.50 -14.49 1.03
C ASN A 158 -13.62 -13.81 1.82
N GLN A 159 -13.31 -12.70 2.50
CA GLN A 159 -14.29 -11.94 3.27
C GLN A 159 -15.42 -11.42 2.38
N PHE A 160 -15.10 -10.97 1.16
CA PHE A 160 -16.10 -10.50 0.20
C PHE A 160 -17.05 -11.62 -0.23
N ILE A 161 -16.51 -12.80 -0.57
CA ILE A 161 -17.32 -13.98 -0.92
C ILE A 161 -18.20 -14.42 0.26
N GLU A 162 -17.63 -14.46 1.47
CA GLU A 162 -18.35 -14.85 2.69
C GLU A 162 -19.44 -13.85 3.07
N SER A 163 -19.29 -12.58 2.73
CA SER A 163 -20.31 -11.55 2.96
C SER A 163 -21.58 -11.77 2.12
N ASN A 164 -21.49 -12.53 1.03
CA ASN A 164 -22.60 -12.85 0.12
C ASN A 164 -23.39 -11.61 -0.35
N VAL A 165 -22.71 -10.47 -0.51
CA VAL A 165 -23.31 -9.21 -1.01
C VAL A 165 -23.72 -9.33 -2.48
N ILE A 166 -23.10 -10.24 -3.22
CA ILE A 166 -23.45 -10.62 -4.58
C ILE A 166 -23.73 -12.13 -4.59
N GLU A 167 -24.94 -12.51 -5.02
CA GLU A 167 -25.33 -13.92 -5.14
C GLU A 167 -24.88 -14.51 -6.49
N GLY A 168 -24.40 -15.76 -6.48
CA GLY A 168 -24.06 -16.52 -7.69
C GLY A 168 -23.07 -17.64 -7.43
N ASP A 169 -22.64 -18.33 -8.50
CA ASP A 169 -21.59 -19.35 -8.42
C ASP A 169 -20.21 -18.70 -8.51
N VAL A 170 -19.33 -19.02 -7.56
CA VAL A 170 -18.08 -18.28 -7.35
C VAL A 170 -16.90 -19.03 -7.95
N GLN A 171 -16.19 -18.37 -8.86
CA GLN A 171 -14.91 -18.82 -9.41
C GLN A 171 -13.81 -17.85 -9.00
N ARG A 172 -12.65 -18.38 -8.63
CA ARG A 172 -11.49 -17.59 -8.18
C ARG A 172 -10.36 -17.71 -9.18
N GLU A 173 -9.56 -16.65 -9.30
CA GLU A 173 -8.31 -16.67 -10.08
C GLU A 173 -8.58 -17.12 -11.54
N VAL A 174 -9.63 -16.57 -12.14
CA VAL A 174 -10.12 -16.99 -13.47
C VAL A 174 -9.16 -16.46 -14.52
N ALA A 175 -8.48 -17.37 -15.22
CA ALA A 175 -7.57 -17.01 -16.30
C ALA A 175 -8.36 -16.47 -17.50
N VAL A 176 -8.00 -15.26 -17.95
CA VAL A 176 -8.63 -14.55 -19.08
C VAL A 176 -7.58 -14.06 -20.07
N GLY A 177 -8.01 -13.75 -21.30
CA GLY A 177 -7.14 -13.35 -22.41
C GLY A 177 -6.39 -14.53 -23.05
N THR A 178 -6.89 -15.74 -22.81
CA THR A 178 -6.34 -17.01 -23.31
C THR A 178 -6.65 -17.20 -24.79
N SER A 179 -7.82 -16.75 -25.25
CA SER A 179 -8.22 -16.86 -26.66
C SER A 179 -7.35 -15.98 -27.57
N ILE A 180 -6.97 -14.79 -27.09
CA ILE A 180 -6.12 -13.84 -27.83
C ILE A 180 -4.69 -14.36 -27.98
N ALA A 181 -4.20 -15.12 -26.99
CA ALA A 181 -2.86 -15.69 -27.01
C ALA A 181 -2.71 -16.87 -28.00
N LEU A 182 -3.82 -17.46 -28.43
CA LEU A 182 -3.86 -18.63 -29.30
C LEU A 182 -4.08 -18.19 -30.75
N ASN A 183 -3.00 -17.74 -31.40
CA ASN A 183 -2.96 -17.64 -32.86
C ASN A 183 -2.05 -18.76 -33.41
N GLU A 184 -2.66 -19.75 -34.08
CA GLU A 184 -2.00 -20.97 -34.58
C GLU A 184 -0.95 -20.69 -35.66
N GLU A 185 -0.96 -19.52 -36.29
CA GLU A 185 -0.02 -19.13 -37.35
C GLU A 185 1.33 -18.57 -36.83
N GLN A 186 1.47 -18.37 -35.52
CA GLN A 186 2.66 -17.74 -34.93
C GLN A 186 3.69 -18.75 -34.39
N SER A 187 4.98 -18.37 -34.46
CA SER A 187 6.06 -19.18 -33.86
C SER A 187 5.89 -19.34 -32.34
N TRP A 188 6.36 -20.45 -31.78
CA TRP A 188 6.28 -20.74 -30.33
C TRP A 188 6.80 -19.60 -29.41
N LYS A 189 7.81 -18.85 -29.86
CA LYS A 189 8.34 -17.68 -29.11
C LYS A 189 7.35 -16.52 -29.09
N ALA A 190 6.71 -16.25 -30.22
CA ALA A 190 5.71 -15.18 -30.33
C ALA A 190 4.44 -15.53 -29.52
N GLN A 191 4.03 -16.80 -29.51
CA GLN A 191 2.92 -17.28 -28.67
C GLN A 191 3.20 -17.13 -27.16
N ASN A 192 4.43 -17.40 -26.71
CA ASN A 192 4.80 -17.20 -25.30
C ASN A 192 4.80 -15.73 -24.88
N VAL A 193 5.26 -14.83 -25.76
CA VAL A 193 5.20 -13.38 -25.51
C VAL A 193 3.76 -12.90 -25.52
N ALA A 194 2.94 -13.34 -26.47
CA ALA A 194 1.51 -13.02 -26.53
C ALA A 194 0.80 -13.47 -25.25
N ARG A 195 1.02 -14.71 -24.80
CA ARG A 195 0.51 -15.20 -23.51
C ARG A 195 0.92 -14.30 -22.36
N GLN A 196 2.21 -13.97 -22.22
CA GLN A 196 2.68 -13.13 -21.13
C GLN A 196 2.06 -11.72 -21.11
N LEU A 197 1.66 -11.19 -22.26
CA LEU A 197 1.07 -9.85 -22.38
C LEU A 197 -0.47 -9.85 -22.27
N SER A 198 -1.13 -10.92 -22.74
CA SER A 198 -2.59 -10.99 -22.81
C SER A 198 -3.22 -11.76 -21.67
N THR A 199 -2.56 -12.81 -21.14
CA THR A 199 -3.15 -13.64 -20.09
C THR A 199 -2.95 -13.03 -18.71
N ARG A 200 -4.02 -12.98 -17.94
CA ARG A 200 -4.03 -12.58 -16.54
C ARG A 200 -5.12 -13.34 -15.79
N ASN A 201 -5.05 -13.33 -14.47
CA ASN A 201 -6.11 -13.86 -13.62
C ASN A 201 -6.99 -12.72 -13.16
N VAL A 202 -8.30 -12.95 -13.20
CA VAL A 202 -9.30 -12.14 -12.48
C VAL A 202 -9.42 -12.71 -11.07
N ASP A 203 -9.42 -11.85 -10.05
CA ASP A 203 -9.51 -12.30 -8.66
C ASP A 203 -10.77 -13.14 -8.41
N ILE A 204 -11.94 -12.65 -8.83
CA ILE A 204 -13.23 -13.34 -8.68
C ILE A 204 -14.09 -13.15 -9.93
N VAL A 205 -14.73 -14.24 -10.35
CA VAL A 205 -15.93 -14.18 -11.20
C VAL A 205 -17.10 -14.79 -10.43
N ILE A 206 -18.21 -14.05 -10.33
CA ILE A 206 -19.45 -14.56 -9.72
C ILE A 206 -20.49 -14.71 -10.83
N GLN A 207 -20.81 -15.94 -11.21
CA GLN A 207 -21.76 -16.23 -12.27
C GLN A 207 -23.19 -16.12 -11.76
N GLY A 208 -23.90 -15.11 -12.26
CA GLY A 208 -25.29 -14.83 -11.90
C GLY A 208 -26.28 -15.44 -12.90
N GLN A 209 -27.57 -15.30 -12.61
CA GLN A 209 -28.62 -15.74 -13.55
C GLN A 209 -28.79 -14.80 -14.75
N GLU A 210 -28.52 -13.51 -14.56
CA GLU A 210 -28.70 -12.47 -15.58
C GLU A 210 -27.38 -11.96 -16.17
N TYR A 211 -26.32 -11.94 -15.37
CA TYR A 211 -24.99 -11.44 -15.75
C TYR A 211 -23.93 -12.02 -14.83
N ASP A 212 -22.70 -12.10 -15.34
CA ASP A 212 -21.52 -12.48 -14.58
C ASP A 212 -20.86 -11.24 -13.98
N TRP A 213 -20.43 -11.31 -12.72
CA TRP A 213 -19.59 -10.27 -12.13
C TRP A 213 -18.13 -10.58 -12.34
N VAL A 214 -17.40 -9.61 -12.89
CA VAL A 214 -15.94 -9.61 -12.97
C VAL A 214 -15.42 -8.66 -11.89
N ILE A 215 -14.64 -9.19 -10.94
CA ILE A 215 -14.29 -8.47 -9.72
C ILE A 215 -12.78 -8.51 -9.49
N GLU A 216 -12.20 -7.36 -9.18
CA GLU A 216 -10.81 -7.20 -8.76
C GLU A 216 -10.76 -6.59 -7.36
N ALA A 217 -9.84 -7.07 -6.51
CA ALA A 217 -9.73 -6.69 -5.12
C ALA A 217 -8.40 -5.99 -4.81
N LYS A 218 -8.45 -5.07 -3.85
CA LYS A 218 -7.27 -4.47 -3.22
C LYS A 218 -7.42 -4.50 -1.71
N LYS A 219 -6.28 -4.58 -1.03
CA LYS A 219 -6.27 -4.60 0.44
C LYS A 219 -6.93 -3.36 1.05
N ALA A 220 -6.54 -2.18 0.59
CA ALA A 220 -7.00 -0.92 1.14
C ALA A 220 -7.24 0.09 0.03
N TYR A 221 -8.17 1.01 0.28
CA TYR A 221 -8.45 2.13 -0.60
C TYR A 221 -7.39 3.24 -0.44
N ASN A 222 -6.78 3.62 -1.56
CA ASN A 222 -6.02 4.85 -1.77
C ASN A 222 -6.01 5.18 -3.28
N SER A 223 -5.64 6.39 -3.69
CA SER A 223 -5.72 6.82 -5.10
C SER A 223 -4.96 5.88 -6.05
N ASN A 224 -3.77 5.43 -5.67
CA ASN A 224 -2.96 4.53 -6.51
C ASN A 224 -3.59 3.14 -6.66
N SER A 225 -4.08 2.56 -5.56
CA SER A 225 -4.79 1.28 -5.57
C SER A 225 -6.10 1.38 -6.37
N PHE A 226 -6.80 2.50 -6.28
CA PHE A 226 -8.03 2.77 -7.02
C PHE A 226 -7.78 2.84 -8.52
N ASP A 227 -6.83 3.65 -8.96
CA ASP A 227 -6.47 3.78 -10.38
C ASP A 227 -6.01 2.43 -10.96
N THR A 228 -5.20 1.70 -10.19
CA THR A 228 -4.70 0.38 -10.56
C THR A 228 -5.85 -0.61 -10.74
N VAL A 229 -6.71 -0.76 -9.73
CA VAL A 229 -7.77 -1.78 -9.74
C VAL A 229 -8.88 -1.44 -10.73
N LEU A 230 -9.17 -0.16 -10.94
CA LEU A 230 -10.09 0.30 -11.98
C LEU A 230 -9.57 -0.05 -13.38
N GLY A 231 -8.28 0.20 -13.64
CA GLY A 231 -7.65 -0.21 -14.89
C GLY A 231 -7.66 -1.72 -15.08
N GLN A 232 -7.38 -2.48 -14.02
CA GLN A 232 -7.41 -3.95 -14.04
C GLN A 232 -8.80 -4.47 -14.39
N VAL A 233 -9.86 -4.07 -13.66
CA VAL A 233 -11.20 -4.63 -13.85
C VAL A 233 -11.77 -4.34 -15.24
N LEU A 234 -11.48 -3.16 -15.80
CA LEU A 234 -11.92 -2.79 -17.15
C LEU A 234 -11.29 -3.69 -18.22
N VAL A 235 -10.00 -4.01 -18.08
CA VAL A 235 -9.30 -4.90 -19.01
C VAL A 235 -9.71 -6.35 -18.78
N SER A 236 -9.77 -6.79 -17.53
CA SER A 236 -10.18 -8.14 -17.13
C SER A 236 -11.58 -8.49 -17.63
N ASP A 237 -12.54 -7.56 -17.52
CA ASP A 237 -13.89 -7.72 -18.07
C ASP A 237 -13.90 -7.89 -19.59
N ALA A 238 -13.18 -7.04 -20.31
CA ALA A 238 -13.09 -7.14 -21.76
C ALA A 238 -12.48 -8.48 -22.21
N LEU A 239 -11.45 -8.96 -21.49
CA LEU A 239 -10.82 -10.25 -21.77
C LEU A 239 -11.71 -11.43 -21.40
N TYR A 240 -12.42 -11.37 -20.27
CA TYR A 240 -13.37 -12.38 -19.84
C TYR A 240 -14.50 -12.54 -20.86
N ARG A 241 -15.08 -11.41 -21.30
CA ARG A 241 -16.13 -11.41 -22.33
C ARG A 241 -15.64 -11.98 -23.66
N GLN A 242 -14.44 -11.61 -24.07
CA GLN A 242 -13.83 -12.14 -25.30
C GLN A 242 -13.61 -13.66 -25.22
N ASP A 243 -13.07 -14.16 -24.11
CA ASP A 243 -12.80 -15.59 -23.93
C ASP A 243 -14.08 -16.44 -23.87
N ASN A 244 -15.20 -15.85 -23.41
CA ASN A 244 -16.48 -16.53 -23.23
C ASN A 244 -17.55 -16.16 -24.27
N ASN A 245 -17.21 -15.32 -25.27
CA ASN A 245 -18.12 -14.83 -26.31
C ASN A 245 -19.40 -14.17 -25.73
N LEU A 246 -19.20 -13.25 -24.79
CA LEU A 246 -20.25 -12.50 -24.08
C LEU A 246 -20.32 -11.03 -24.57
N ASP A 247 -21.52 -10.46 -24.56
CA ASP A 247 -21.78 -9.06 -24.88
C ASP A 247 -21.57 -8.14 -23.66
N GLU A 248 -21.54 -6.82 -23.87
CA GLU A 248 -21.33 -5.83 -22.79
C GLU A 248 -22.39 -5.87 -21.67
N ASN A 249 -23.58 -6.40 -21.95
CA ASN A 249 -24.67 -6.49 -20.97
C ASN A 249 -24.67 -7.81 -20.18
N ASP A 250 -23.87 -8.79 -20.61
CA ASP A 250 -23.79 -10.09 -19.96
C ASP A 250 -22.84 -10.07 -18.75
N THR A 251 -22.14 -8.95 -18.53
CA THR A 251 -21.24 -8.79 -17.40
C THR A 251 -21.45 -7.48 -16.63
N LYS A 252 -21.14 -7.54 -15.33
CA LYS A 252 -20.95 -6.36 -14.47
C LYS A 252 -19.54 -6.34 -13.91
N LYS A 253 -19.06 -5.14 -13.60
CA LYS A 253 -17.71 -4.92 -13.06
C LYS A 253 -17.80 -4.44 -11.62
N ALA A 254 -16.95 -4.97 -10.77
CA ALA A 254 -16.81 -4.46 -9.41
C ALA A 254 -15.34 -4.35 -9.00
N VAL A 255 -15.05 -3.37 -8.14
CA VAL A 255 -13.78 -3.30 -7.42
C VAL A 255 -14.06 -3.37 -5.93
N VAL A 256 -13.23 -4.11 -5.20
CA VAL A 256 -13.42 -4.40 -3.77
C VAL A 256 -12.21 -3.93 -2.99
N PHE A 257 -12.44 -3.20 -1.90
CA PHE A 257 -11.39 -2.78 -0.97
C PHE A 257 -11.61 -3.36 0.42
N GLY A 258 -10.61 -4.05 0.96
CA GLY A 258 -10.65 -4.62 2.32
C GLY A 258 -10.62 -3.59 3.45
N LYS A 259 -10.23 -2.35 3.15
CA LYS A 259 -10.25 -1.21 4.08
C LYS A 259 -10.65 0.07 3.34
N GLY A 260 -11.55 0.84 3.93
CA GLY A 260 -11.88 2.19 3.46
C GLY A 260 -10.79 3.22 3.77
N PRO A 261 -10.92 4.46 3.28
CA PRO A 261 -9.99 5.52 3.63
C PRO A 261 -10.04 5.85 5.11
N THR A 262 -8.88 6.13 5.68
CA THR A 262 -8.66 6.43 7.10
C THR A 262 -9.23 7.78 7.52
N ASN A 263 -9.33 8.76 6.61
CA ASN A 263 -9.93 10.08 6.87
C ASN A 263 -11.12 10.36 5.94
N ILE A 264 -12.26 9.77 6.31
CA ILE A 264 -13.51 9.90 5.55
C ILE A 264 -13.90 11.39 5.44
N ALA A 265 -13.96 12.15 6.53
CA ALA A 265 -14.47 13.53 6.54
C ALA A 265 -13.75 14.48 5.57
N GLY A 266 -12.43 14.36 5.40
CA GLY A 266 -11.65 15.17 4.46
C GLY A 266 -11.67 14.65 3.01
N GLN A 267 -11.94 13.36 2.81
CA GLN A 267 -11.84 12.70 1.49
C GLN A 267 -13.20 12.36 0.87
N LEU A 268 -14.32 12.61 1.56
CA LEU A 268 -15.68 12.32 1.08
C LEU A 268 -15.97 12.90 -0.31
N SER A 269 -15.55 14.13 -0.58
CA SER A 269 -15.76 14.77 -1.89
C SER A 269 -14.96 14.11 -3.01
N MET A 270 -13.71 13.71 -2.72
CA MET A 270 -12.84 13.00 -3.67
C MET A 270 -13.32 11.57 -3.90
N MET A 271 -13.72 10.86 -2.85
CA MET A 271 -14.34 9.53 -2.97
C MET A 271 -15.62 9.58 -3.79
N GLY A 272 -16.49 10.56 -3.54
CA GLY A 272 -17.70 10.76 -4.32
C GLY A 272 -17.39 10.99 -5.80
N PHE A 273 -16.37 11.78 -6.11
CA PHE A 273 -15.92 11.98 -7.48
C PHE A 273 -15.38 10.69 -8.13
N LEU A 274 -14.48 9.97 -7.46
CA LEU A 274 -13.85 8.76 -8.00
C LEU A 274 -14.85 7.61 -8.15
N THR A 275 -15.73 7.40 -7.17
CA THR A 275 -16.81 6.41 -7.26
C THR A 275 -17.81 6.77 -8.36
N GLY A 276 -18.15 8.05 -8.52
CA GLY A 276 -18.96 8.53 -9.65
C GLY A 276 -18.28 8.27 -11.01
N PHE A 277 -16.96 8.46 -11.08
CA PHE A 277 -16.16 8.17 -12.28
C PHE A 277 -16.08 6.68 -12.62
N ALA A 278 -15.96 5.80 -11.61
CA ALA A 278 -16.06 4.35 -11.79
C ALA A 278 -17.46 3.94 -12.28
N LYS A 279 -18.50 4.49 -11.65
CA LYS A 279 -19.89 4.23 -12.03
C LYS A 279 -20.21 4.67 -13.46
N SER A 280 -19.67 5.80 -13.91
CA SER A 280 -19.83 6.25 -15.31
C SER A 280 -19.20 5.30 -16.33
N ARG A 281 -18.42 4.31 -15.89
CA ARG A 281 -17.83 3.23 -16.68
C ARG A 281 -18.47 1.86 -16.39
N GLY A 282 -19.59 1.85 -15.69
CA GLY A 282 -20.28 0.62 -15.29
C GLY A 282 -19.52 -0.22 -14.26
N VAL A 283 -18.66 0.41 -13.45
CA VAL A 283 -17.92 -0.25 -12.37
C VAL A 283 -18.53 0.12 -11.02
N GLU A 284 -18.89 -0.89 -10.25
CA GLU A 284 -19.36 -0.72 -8.87
C GLU A 284 -18.20 -0.80 -7.87
N VAL A 285 -18.28 -0.07 -6.78
CA VAL A 285 -17.22 -0.02 -5.76
C VAL A 285 -17.76 -0.56 -4.44
N PHE A 286 -17.06 -1.52 -3.87
CA PHE A 286 -17.35 -2.10 -2.56
C PHE A 286 -16.19 -1.83 -1.60
N ILE A 287 -16.51 -1.49 -0.37
CA ILE A 287 -15.53 -1.28 0.70
C ILE A 287 -15.96 -2.08 1.93
N SER A 288 -15.00 -2.72 2.59
CA SER A 288 -15.22 -3.39 3.86
C SER A 288 -15.58 -2.36 4.95
N ASP A 289 -16.69 -2.61 5.61
CA ASP A 289 -17.14 -1.99 6.85
C ASP A 289 -16.95 -3.01 7.97
N ARG A 290 -16.12 -2.65 8.97
CA ARG A 290 -15.78 -3.51 10.12
C ARG A 290 -17.01 -4.05 10.86
N GLU A 291 -18.15 -3.38 10.78
CA GLU A 291 -19.39 -3.79 11.45
C GLU A 291 -20.38 -4.53 10.54
N ASN A 292 -20.41 -4.22 9.25
CA ASN A 292 -21.47 -4.65 8.32
C ASN A 292 -21.00 -5.52 7.14
N GLY A 293 -19.73 -5.94 7.12
CA GLY A 293 -19.19 -6.73 6.01
C GLY A 293 -18.74 -5.82 4.87
N PHE A 294 -19.32 -5.95 3.66
CA PHE A 294 -19.00 -5.04 2.55
C PHE A 294 -20.17 -4.15 2.20
N ILE A 295 -19.91 -2.85 2.12
CA ILE A 295 -20.89 -1.87 1.68
C ILE A 295 -20.62 -1.47 0.23
N ARG A 296 -21.69 -1.39 -0.56
CA ARG A 296 -21.65 -0.81 -1.90
C ARG A 296 -21.64 0.70 -1.78
N LEU A 297 -20.63 1.36 -2.33
CA LEU A 297 -20.63 2.82 -2.41
C LEU A 297 -21.59 3.28 -3.50
N THR A 298 -22.71 3.86 -3.08
CA THR A 298 -23.66 4.57 -3.95
C THR A 298 -23.39 6.08 -3.92
N GLU A 299 -23.81 6.80 -4.96
CA GLU A 299 -23.68 8.27 -5.08
C GLU A 299 -24.23 9.04 -3.85
N ASP A 300 -25.07 8.41 -3.04
CA ASP A 300 -25.67 8.97 -1.82
C ASP A 300 -24.77 8.90 -0.59
N ILE A 301 -23.50 9.28 -0.70
CA ILE A 301 -22.85 9.88 0.48
C ILE A 301 -23.36 11.32 0.59
N SER A 302 -24.65 11.43 0.88
CA SER A 302 -25.28 12.70 1.21
C SER A 302 -24.62 13.17 2.49
N VAL A 303 -23.99 14.34 2.41
CA VAL A 303 -23.49 15.11 3.54
C VAL A 303 -24.65 15.35 4.51
N ASN A 304 -24.90 14.42 5.42
CA ASN A 304 -25.74 14.65 6.59
C ASN A 304 -24.93 15.46 7.60
N ASN A 305 -24.70 16.72 7.25
CA ASN A 305 -24.42 17.76 8.24
C ASN A 305 -25.74 18.05 8.97
N GLN A 306 -25.99 17.29 10.04
CA GLN A 306 -26.85 17.73 11.13
C GLN A 306 -26.10 17.59 12.45
N SER A 307 -25.41 18.67 12.84
CA SER A 307 -25.64 19.43 14.09
C SER A 307 -24.56 20.47 14.26
#